data_AF-A0A3C0A5Q4-F1
#
_entry.id   AF-A0A3C0A5Q4-F1
#
_cell.length_a   1.000
_cell.length_b   1.000
_cell.length_c   1.000
_cell.angle_alpha   90.00
_cell.angle_beta   90.00
_cell.angle_gamma   90.00
#
_symmetry.space_group_name_H-M   'P 1'
#
loop_
_entity.id
_entity.type
_entity.pdbx_description
1 polymer ?
#
loop_
_entity_poly.entity_id
_entity_poly.type
_entity_poly.pdbx_seq_one_letter_code
_entity_poly.pdbx_strand_id
1 'polypeptide(L)'
;SKTLEDALAISTKHQNFKSVREEAERLSIKLETFGYLENSLESMKRISDSTAAAHFYLGKRYTQLKIDYSNTPFTEDEIALISKNTKENYFIIPIQQGREILEKLNQLQTKNGNTFGKLKLTNLTTQDTIVVATLKTSEKSKRTIDSIVLKGYEKFPTSFITYFAGIKKGAVFDNKQVIKKNNALNSLGFANSIKPPQALFEKEKTTLYLYLEKQNFNTFDGIIGFATNEQTQNIVFNGYIDLVLNNNLNYGEQFVLKYKADGADQESLSLKTQLPYLFKTPLGIQAELNIFRRDSTFSSASQSLNVSYQISPSSKAQIGIVAKTSNELLSENQNLENLQDFSSSFLTTGVTFIKFQQNTLFPVKTFLNLDIGIGNRKTTSKNTKQVTIS
;
A
#
# COMPACT_ATOMS: atom_id res chain seq x y z
N SER A 1 24.46 22.77 -28.56
CA SER A 1 24.37 21.46 -29.22
C SER A 1 25.37 20.55 -28.52
N LYS A 2 24.94 19.49 -27.82
CA LYS A 2 25.90 18.49 -27.32
C LYS A 2 26.43 17.71 -28.52
N THR A 3 27.74 17.61 -28.65
CA THR A 3 28.35 16.80 -29.72
C THR A 3 28.03 15.32 -29.48
N LEU A 4 28.14 14.48 -30.52
CA LEU A 4 27.98 13.02 -30.36
C LEU A 4 28.97 12.49 -29.31
N GLU A 5 30.18 13.04 -29.27
CA GLU A 5 31.21 12.73 -28.29
C GLU A 5 30.75 13.04 -26.85
N ASP A 6 30.16 14.22 -26.62
CA ASP A 6 29.58 14.59 -25.31
C ASP A 6 28.46 13.64 -24.90
N ALA A 7 27.66 13.17 -25.86
CA ALA A 7 26.56 12.24 -25.60
C ALA A 7 27.06 10.82 -25.31
N LEU A 8 28.15 10.39 -25.97
CA LEU A 8 28.80 9.11 -25.75
C LEU A 8 29.56 9.06 -24.41
N ALA A 9 29.96 10.20 -23.85
CA ALA A 9 30.66 10.29 -22.57
C ALA A 9 31.85 9.31 -22.53
N ILE A 10 32.75 9.47 -23.49
CA ILE A 10 33.90 8.60 -23.75
C ILE A 10 34.89 8.74 -22.59
N SER A 11 35.28 7.62 -21.98
CA SER A 11 36.40 7.62 -21.04
C SER A 11 37.71 7.64 -21.84
N THR A 12 38.58 8.61 -21.56
CA THR A 12 39.89 8.72 -22.23
C THR A 12 41.04 8.20 -21.36
N LYS A 13 40.78 7.93 -20.07
CA LYS A 13 41.76 7.42 -19.11
C LYS A 13 41.39 6.02 -18.67
N HIS A 14 42.33 5.10 -18.78
CA HIS A 14 42.15 3.68 -18.44
C HIS A 14 43.34 3.16 -17.66
N GLN A 15 43.10 2.26 -16.72
CA GLN A 15 44.16 1.67 -15.88
C GLN A 15 45.06 0.69 -16.66
N ASN A 16 44.52 0.05 -17.69
CA ASN A 16 45.21 -0.95 -18.50
C ASN A 16 44.51 -1.14 -19.85
N PHE A 17 45.14 -1.87 -20.77
CA PHE A 17 44.61 -2.13 -22.11
C PHE A 17 43.29 -2.93 -22.11
N LYS A 18 43.06 -3.78 -21.09
CA LYS A 18 41.78 -4.50 -20.94
C LYS A 18 40.63 -3.52 -20.71
N SER A 19 40.81 -2.52 -19.85
CA SER A 19 39.81 -1.48 -19.61
C SER A 19 39.51 -0.64 -20.88
N VAL A 20 40.51 -0.44 -21.76
CA VAL A 20 40.29 0.19 -23.09
C VAL A 20 39.40 -0.69 -23.98
N ARG A 21 39.58 -2.01 -23.94
CA ARG A 21 38.73 -2.95 -24.69
C ARG A 21 37.29 -2.95 -24.18
N GLU A 22 37.10 -3.01 -22.87
CA GLU A 22 35.77 -2.92 -22.24
C GLU A 22 35.06 -1.60 -22.58
N GLU A 23 35.81 -0.49 -22.64
CA GLU A 23 35.28 0.80 -23.08
C GLU A 23 34.87 0.81 -24.55
N ALA A 24 35.67 0.21 -25.44
CA ALA A 24 35.30 0.11 -26.85
C ALA A 24 34.04 -0.72 -27.08
N GLU A 25 33.87 -1.82 -26.33
CA GLU A 25 32.64 -2.61 -26.34
C GLU A 25 31.44 -1.79 -25.83
N ARG A 26 31.61 -1.05 -24.73
CA ARG A 26 30.60 -0.12 -24.20
C ARG A 26 30.21 0.95 -25.23
N LEU A 27 31.19 1.52 -25.93
CA LEU A 27 30.96 2.53 -26.96
C LEU A 27 30.19 1.97 -28.15
N SER A 28 30.49 0.75 -28.59
CA SER A 28 29.76 0.08 -29.67
C SER A 28 28.28 -0.08 -29.31
N ILE A 29 27.98 -0.61 -28.11
CA ILE A 29 26.60 -0.73 -27.60
C ILE A 29 25.92 0.64 -27.52
N LYS A 30 26.64 1.67 -27.08
CA LYS A 30 26.09 3.02 -26.97
C LYS A 30 25.80 3.61 -28.35
N LEU A 31 26.69 3.43 -29.33
CA LEU A 31 26.48 3.85 -30.73
C LEU A 31 25.24 3.20 -31.34
N GLU A 32 24.98 1.91 -31.07
CA GLU A 32 23.73 1.26 -31.48
C GLU A 32 22.50 1.98 -30.91
N THR A 33 22.52 2.37 -29.63
CA THR A 33 21.41 3.12 -29.02
C THR A 33 21.21 4.49 -29.66
N PHE A 34 22.27 5.11 -30.20
CA PHE A 34 22.18 6.36 -30.96
C PHE A 34 21.78 6.19 -32.43
N GLY A 35 21.61 4.94 -32.88
CA GLY A 35 21.12 4.59 -34.21
C GLY A 35 22.19 4.22 -35.22
N TYR A 36 23.45 4.04 -34.80
CA TYR A 36 24.52 3.51 -35.65
C TYR A 36 24.51 1.97 -35.58
N LEU A 37 23.52 1.34 -36.21
CA LEU A 37 23.29 -0.11 -36.07
C LEU A 37 24.33 -0.98 -36.78
N GLU A 38 25.02 -0.41 -37.77
CA GLU A 38 26.07 -1.06 -38.54
C GLU A 38 27.46 -0.79 -37.95
N ASN A 39 27.53 -0.18 -36.76
CA ASN A 39 28.82 0.16 -36.18
C ASN A 39 29.64 -1.11 -35.88
N SER A 40 30.93 -1.04 -36.14
CA SER A 40 31.86 -2.12 -35.82
C SER A 40 33.24 -1.58 -35.47
N LEU A 41 33.92 -2.27 -34.55
CA LEU A 41 35.31 -1.99 -34.21
C LEU A 41 36.21 -2.64 -35.26
N GLU A 42 36.76 -1.85 -36.18
CA GLU A 42 37.61 -2.35 -37.26
C GLU A 42 39.00 -2.75 -36.75
N SER A 43 39.57 -1.93 -35.86
CA SER A 43 40.87 -2.24 -35.28
C SER A 43 41.06 -1.62 -33.90
N MET A 44 41.83 -2.31 -33.06
CA MET A 44 42.32 -1.78 -31.80
C MET A 44 43.80 -2.12 -31.64
N LYS A 45 44.63 -1.10 -31.44
CA LYS A 45 46.09 -1.27 -31.32
C LYS A 45 46.62 -0.47 -30.14
N ARG A 46 47.60 -1.05 -29.46
CA ARG A 46 48.45 -0.32 -28.51
C ARG A 46 49.48 0.47 -29.33
N ILE A 47 49.47 1.79 -29.20
CA ILE A 47 50.41 2.68 -29.92
C ILE A 47 51.69 2.84 -29.09
N SER A 48 51.56 2.93 -27.77
CA SER A 48 52.70 3.03 -26.84
C SER A 48 52.37 2.39 -25.50
N ASP A 49 53.28 2.53 -24.53
CA ASP A 49 53.00 2.04 -23.19
C ASP A 49 51.82 2.73 -22.49
N SER A 50 51.52 3.96 -22.89
CA SER A 50 50.47 4.81 -22.31
C SER A 50 49.33 5.16 -23.28
N THR A 51 49.42 4.76 -24.56
CA THR A 51 48.39 5.10 -25.57
C THR A 51 47.90 3.88 -26.35
N ALA A 52 46.60 3.89 -26.63
CA ALA A 52 45.92 2.93 -27.46
C ALA A 52 44.95 3.67 -28.40
N ALA A 53 44.70 3.11 -29.58
CA ALA A 53 43.72 3.62 -30.51
C ALA A 53 42.75 2.52 -30.91
N ALA A 54 41.47 2.90 -31.00
CA ALA A 54 40.37 2.09 -31.50
C ALA A 54 39.74 2.81 -32.70
N HIS A 55 39.65 2.14 -33.84
CA HIS A 55 39.03 2.66 -35.06
C HIS A 55 37.69 1.98 -35.25
N PHE A 56 36.64 2.79 -35.40
CA PHE A 56 35.27 2.32 -35.60
C PHE A 56 34.77 2.70 -36.98
N TYR A 57 34.16 1.74 -37.66
CA TYR A 57 33.20 2.01 -38.72
C TYR A 57 31.86 2.34 -38.07
N LEU A 58 31.26 3.48 -38.40
CA LEU A 58 29.97 3.88 -37.82
C LEU A 58 28.76 3.48 -38.68
N GLY A 59 28.96 3.36 -40.00
CA GLY A 59 27.88 3.12 -40.95
C GLY A 59 26.83 4.24 -40.98
N LYS A 60 25.62 3.91 -41.43
CA LYS A 60 24.52 4.87 -41.54
C LYS A 60 23.89 5.14 -40.18
N ARG A 61 23.49 6.40 -39.96
CA ARG A 61 22.72 6.79 -38.77
C ARG A 61 21.22 6.68 -39.03
N TYR A 62 20.58 5.77 -38.32
CA TYR A 62 19.13 5.68 -38.23
C TYR A 62 18.63 6.58 -37.10
N THR A 63 17.58 7.37 -37.36
CA THR A 63 17.02 8.32 -36.39
C THR A 63 15.69 7.86 -35.84
N GLN A 64 14.93 7.11 -36.66
CA GLN A 64 13.56 6.70 -36.35
C GLN A 64 13.39 5.19 -36.49
N LEU A 65 12.45 4.66 -35.70
CA LEU A 65 11.98 3.29 -35.75
C LEU A 65 10.47 3.32 -36.00
N LYS A 66 10.05 2.80 -37.15
CA LYS A 66 8.65 2.61 -37.53
C LYS A 66 8.24 1.18 -37.21
N ILE A 67 7.26 1.02 -36.34
CA ILE A 67 6.81 -0.28 -35.84
C ILE A 67 5.38 -0.52 -36.33
N ASP A 68 5.20 -1.55 -37.14
CA ASP A 68 3.89 -2.08 -37.53
C ASP A 68 3.37 -3.00 -36.41
N TYR A 69 2.17 -2.73 -35.91
CA TYR A 69 1.52 -3.51 -34.86
C TYR A 69 0.16 -4.10 -35.29
N SER A 70 -0.18 -4.04 -36.58
CA SER A 70 -1.45 -4.50 -37.14
C SER A 70 -1.83 -5.94 -36.75
N ASN A 71 -0.84 -6.82 -36.60
CA ASN A 71 -1.03 -8.23 -36.24
C ASN A 71 -0.91 -8.49 -34.73
N THR A 72 -1.17 -7.49 -33.89
CA THR A 72 -1.07 -7.59 -32.44
C THR A 72 -2.40 -7.21 -31.79
N PRO A 73 -2.64 -7.63 -30.53
CA PRO A 73 -3.89 -7.30 -29.85
C PRO A 73 -3.90 -5.89 -29.23
N PHE A 74 -2.93 -5.03 -29.54
CA PHE A 74 -2.85 -3.67 -29.01
C PHE A 74 -3.82 -2.75 -29.73
N THR A 75 -4.51 -1.88 -28.99
CA THR A 75 -5.38 -0.86 -29.59
C THR A 75 -4.63 0.44 -29.86
N GLU A 76 -5.14 1.26 -30.77
CA GLU A 76 -4.56 2.59 -31.06
C GLU A 76 -4.47 3.45 -29.79
N ASP A 77 -5.49 3.42 -28.92
CA ASP A 77 -5.49 4.12 -27.63
C ASP A 77 -4.34 3.68 -26.73
N GLU A 78 -4.05 2.37 -26.66
CA GLU A 78 -2.94 1.84 -25.87
C GLU A 78 -1.58 2.30 -26.40
N ILE A 79 -1.44 2.39 -27.72
CA ILE A 79 -0.21 2.86 -28.37
C ILE A 79 -0.06 4.38 -28.23
N ALA A 80 -1.14 5.14 -28.29
CA ALA A 80 -1.15 6.60 -28.13
C ALA A 80 -0.66 7.05 -26.74
N LEU A 81 -0.78 6.20 -25.71
CA LEU A 81 -0.20 6.45 -24.38
C LEU A 81 1.34 6.43 -24.37
N ILE A 82 1.98 5.84 -25.39
CA ILE A 82 3.42 5.59 -25.42
C ILE A 82 4.10 6.31 -26.61
N SER A 83 3.39 6.53 -27.72
CA SER A 83 3.89 7.21 -28.92
C SER A 83 2.99 8.38 -29.32
N LYS A 84 3.60 9.52 -29.65
CA LYS A 84 2.91 10.72 -30.14
C LYS A 84 2.56 10.65 -31.63
N ASN A 85 3.26 9.82 -32.41
CA ASN A 85 3.06 9.67 -33.84
C ASN A 85 2.56 8.25 -34.13
N THR A 86 1.26 8.09 -33.94
CA THR A 86 0.54 6.82 -34.05
C THR A 86 -0.50 6.94 -35.15
N LYS A 87 -0.63 5.89 -35.94
CA LYS A 87 -1.74 5.65 -36.86
C LYS A 87 -2.28 4.25 -36.59
N GLU A 88 -3.44 3.95 -37.16
CA GLU A 88 -4.19 2.70 -36.98
C GLU A 88 -3.34 1.40 -37.01
N ASN A 89 -2.31 1.32 -37.87
CA ASN A 89 -1.50 0.11 -38.06
C ASN A 89 -0.02 0.25 -37.68
N TYR A 90 0.48 1.46 -37.42
CA TYR A 90 1.89 1.67 -37.11
C TYR A 90 2.12 2.92 -36.25
N PHE A 91 3.25 2.93 -35.56
CA PHE A 91 3.73 4.13 -34.87
C PHE A 91 5.21 4.36 -35.15
N ILE A 92 5.64 5.62 -35.01
CA ILE A 92 7.03 6.04 -35.28
C ILE A 92 7.60 6.67 -34.02
N ILE A 93 8.77 6.19 -33.60
CA ILE A 93 9.48 6.64 -32.40
C ILE A 93 10.95 6.95 -32.73
N PRO A 94 11.62 7.82 -31.96
CA PRO A 94 13.07 7.93 -32.02
C PRO A 94 13.71 6.58 -31.67
N ILE A 95 14.70 6.13 -32.44
CA ILE A 95 15.32 4.82 -32.23
C ILE A 95 15.96 4.68 -30.83
N GLN A 96 16.44 5.80 -30.28
CA GLN A 96 16.99 5.89 -28.92
C GLN A 96 15.99 5.49 -27.84
N GLN A 97 14.69 5.67 -28.10
CA GLN A 97 13.60 5.34 -27.17
C GLN A 97 13.06 3.92 -27.38
N GLY A 98 13.55 3.18 -28.39
CA GLY A 98 13.04 1.86 -28.77
C GLY A 98 12.96 0.89 -27.61
N ARG A 99 14.03 0.76 -26.82
CA ARG A 99 14.08 -0.17 -25.67
C ARG A 99 13.02 0.17 -24.62
N GLU A 100 12.96 1.43 -24.18
CA GLU A 100 12.02 1.89 -23.15
C GLU A 100 10.56 1.68 -23.60
N ILE A 101 10.27 1.96 -24.88
CA ILE A 101 8.93 1.81 -25.44
C ILE A 101 8.53 0.33 -25.54
N LEU A 102 9.44 -0.54 -25.99
CA LEU A 102 9.19 -1.99 -26.02
C LEU A 102 8.97 -2.55 -24.60
N GLU A 103 9.70 -2.07 -23.60
CA GLU A 103 9.46 -2.45 -22.20
C GLU A 103 8.09 -1.99 -21.71
N LYS A 104 7.68 -0.76 -22.03
CA LYS A 104 6.34 -0.24 -21.71
C LYS A 104 5.24 -1.05 -22.39
N LEU A 105 5.40 -1.40 -23.67
CA LEU A 105 4.46 -2.26 -24.41
C LEU A 105 4.37 -3.65 -23.78
N ASN A 106 5.49 -4.24 -23.38
CA ASN A 106 5.49 -5.54 -22.73
C ASN A 106 4.79 -5.45 -21.37
N GLN A 107 4.98 -4.35 -20.64
CA GLN A 107 4.25 -4.08 -19.40
C GLN A 107 2.75 -3.91 -19.63
N LEU A 108 2.30 -3.34 -20.75
CA LEU A 108 0.87 -3.26 -21.10
C LEU A 108 0.32 -4.66 -21.42
N GLN A 109 0.99 -5.41 -22.28
CA GLN A 109 0.57 -6.76 -22.67
C GLN A 109 0.48 -7.71 -21.48
N THR A 110 1.37 -7.58 -20.50
CA THR A 110 1.41 -8.43 -19.30
C THR A 110 0.42 -8.04 -18.20
N LYS A 111 -0.31 -6.92 -18.37
CA LYS A 111 -1.49 -6.61 -17.53
C LYS A 111 -2.57 -7.68 -17.72
N ASN A 112 -3.50 -7.75 -16.79
CA ASN A 112 -4.69 -8.60 -16.87
C ASN A 112 -4.41 -10.10 -17.04
N GLY A 113 -3.31 -10.61 -16.48
CA GLY A 113 -3.07 -12.05 -16.36
C GLY A 113 -2.13 -12.66 -17.37
N ASN A 114 -1.65 -11.92 -18.38
CA ASN A 114 -0.79 -12.48 -19.43
C ASN A 114 0.69 -12.52 -19.02
N THR A 115 1.00 -13.32 -18.00
CA THR A 115 2.31 -13.30 -17.31
C THR A 115 3.50 -13.72 -18.16
N PHE A 116 3.25 -14.49 -19.21
CA PHE A 116 4.27 -14.98 -20.14
C PHE A 116 4.30 -14.22 -21.45
N GLY A 117 3.60 -13.08 -21.52
CA GLY A 117 3.63 -12.18 -22.65
C GLY A 117 5.07 -11.83 -23.02
N LYS A 118 5.46 -12.17 -24.25
CA LYS A 118 6.69 -11.73 -24.88
C LYS A 118 6.34 -10.94 -26.12
N LEU A 119 7.14 -9.92 -26.40
CA LEU A 119 7.11 -9.21 -27.66
C LEU A 119 8.50 -9.16 -28.27
N LYS A 120 8.55 -9.06 -29.60
CA LYS A 120 9.78 -8.87 -30.35
C LYS A 120 9.51 -8.10 -31.64
N LEU A 121 10.54 -7.43 -32.12
CA LEU A 121 10.56 -6.87 -33.46
C LEU A 121 11.06 -7.94 -34.44
N THR A 122 10.41 -8.03 -35.60
CA THR A 122 10.70 -8.96 -36.68
C THR A 122 10.66 -8.23 -38.02
N ASN A 123 11.15 -8.86 -39.10
CA ASN A 123 11.15 -8.28 -40.45
C ASN A 123 11.80 -6.88 -40.51
N LEU A 124 12.98 -6.74 -39.89
CA LEU A 124 13.68 -5.47 -39.88
C LEU A 124 14.18 -5.13 -41.29
N THR A 125 13.79 -3.96 -41.78
CA THR A 125 14.24 -3.39 -43.04
C THR A 125 14.60 -1.93 -42.84
N THR A 126 15.36 -1.35 -43.75
CA THR A 126 15.86 0.03 -43.64
C THR A 126 15.40 0.84 -44.84
N GLN A 127 14.82 2.02 -44.58
CA GLN A 127 14.40 2.99 -45.59
C GLN A 127 14.98 4.34 -45.19
N ASP A 128 15.97 4.83 -45.94
CA ASP A 128 16.71 6.05 -45.62
C ASP A 128 17.25 6.05 -44.18
N THR A 129 16.72 6.92 -43.31
CA THR A 129 17.12 7.04 -41.90
C THR A 129 16.16 6.34 -40.94
N ILE A 130 15.23 5.55 -41.48
CA ILE A 130 14.16 4.88 -40.74
C ILE A 130 14.39 3.37 -40.77
N VAL A 131 14.35 2.75 -39.60
CA VAL A 131 14.24 1.29 -39.47
C VAL A 131 12.77 0.94 -39.42
N VAL A 132 12.33 0.01 -40.27
CA VAL A 132 10.95 -0.48 -40.31
C VAL A 132 10.95 -1.91 -39.75
N ALA A 133 10.04 -2.19 -38.81
CA ALA A 133 9.93 -3.50 -38.19
C ALA A 133 8.46 -3.86 -37.91
N THR A 134 8.18 -5.16 -37.84
CA THR A 134 6.88 -5.70 -37.43
C THR A 134 6.95 -6.18 -35.99
N LEU A 135 6.03 -5.70 -35.15
CA LEU A 135 5.85 -6.16 -33.78
C LEU A 135 5.14 -7.51 -33.77
N LYS A 136 5.75 -8.51 -33.13
CA LYS A 136 5.15 -9.81 -32.91
C LYS A 136 5.01 -10.07 -31.41
N THR A 137 3.82 -10.47 -30.98
CA THR A 137 3.52 -10.84 -29.60
C THR A 137 3.31 -12.35 -29.48
N SER A 138 3.61 -12.91 -28.30
CA SER A 138 3.22 -14.28 -27.95
C SER A 138 1.72 -14.38 -27.70
N GLU A 139 1.19 -15.59 -27.81
CA GLU A 139 -0.20 -15.88 -27.43
C GLU A 139 -0.50 -15.46 -25.98
N LYS A 140 -1.76 -15.06 -25.75
CA LYS A 140 -2.22 -14.65 -24.43
C LYS A 140 -2.44 -15.89 -23.56
N SER A 141 -1.71 -15.98 -22.45
CA SER A 141 -1.95 -17.00 -21.42
C SER A 141 -2.42 -16.32 -20.14
N LYS A 142 -3.73 -16.34 -19.89
CA LYS A 142 -4.30 -15.71 -18.70
C LYS A 142 -4.11 -16.60 -17.48
N ARG A 143 -3.38 -16.11 -16.49
CA ARG A 143 -3.18 -16.79 -15.20
C ARG A 143 -4.00 -16.14 -14.09
N THR A 144 -4.53 -16.98 -13.21
CA THR A 144 -5.22 -16.61 -11.97
C THR A 144 -4.38 -17.02 -10.77
N ILE A 145 -4.62 -16.42 -9.60
CA ILE A 145 -4.01 -16.85 -8.34
C ILE A 145 -4.80 -18.04 -7.82
N ASP A 146 -4.26 -19.24 -7.93
CA ASP A 146 -5.00 -20.45 -7.55
C ASP A 146 -4.76 -20.83 -6.08
N SER A 147 -3.55 -20.55 -5.59
CA SER A 147 -3.22 -20.72 -4.18
C SER A 147 -2.29 -19.64 -3.65
N ILE A 148 -2.35 -19.43 -2.34
CA ILE A 148 -1.51 -18.46 -1.62
C ILE A 148 -0.83 -19.23 -0.49
N VAL A 149 0.49 -19.12 -0.41
CA VAL A 149 1.33 -19.75 0.60
C VAL A 149 2.06 -18.67 1.38
N LEU A 150 1.98 -18.74 2.70
CA LEU A 150 2.72 -17.85 3.60
C LEU A 150 4.05 -18.49 3.98
N LYS A 151 5.09 -17.66 4.05
CA LYS A 151 6.43 -18.04 4.52
C LYS A 151 6.90 -17.01 5.56
N GLY A 152 7.53 -17.49 6.63
CA GLY A 152 7.99 -16.67 7.77
C GLY A 152 6.96 -16.63 8.90
N TYR A 153 5.81 -16.02 8.68
CA TYR A 153 4.74 -15.88 9.67
C TYR A 153 3.56 -16.82 9.37
N GLU A 154 3.70 -18.10 9.75
CA GLU A 154 2.69 -19.13 9.46
C GLU A 154 1.33 -18.89 10.13
N LYS A 155 1.35 -18.32 11.34
CA LYS A 155 0.14 -17.98 12.10
C LYS A 155 -0.51 -16.66 11.67
N PHE A 156 -0.02 -16.01 10.60
CA PHE A 156 -0.59 -14.73 10.14
C PHE A 156 -2.10 -14.88 9.85
N PRO A 157 -2.95 -13.93 10.29
CA PRO A 157 -4.39 -14.01 10.08
C PRO A 157 -4.74 -13.85 8.59
N THR A 158 -5.00 -14.98 7.91
CA THR A 158 -5.17 -15.04 6.43
C THR A 158 -6.29 -14.15 5.90
N SER A 159 -7.27 -13.81 6.74
CA SER A 159 -8.36 -12.88 6.40
C SER A 159 -7.84 -11.51 5.95
N PHE A 160 -6.73 -11.04 6.54
CA PHE A 160 -6.09 -9.78 6.13
C PHE A 160 -5.52 -9.83 4.71
N ILE A 161 -5.08 -11.00 4.23
CA ILE A 161 -4.64 -11.13 2.83
C ILE A 161 -5.83 -10.85 1.88
N THR A 162 -7.00 -11.39 2.24
CA THR A 162 -8.20 -11.37 1.40
C THR A 162 -8.94 -10.04 1.44
N TYR A 163 -9.16 -9.50 2.64
CA TYR A 163 -10.04 -8.35 2.85
C TYR A 163 -9.27 -7.05 3.01
N PHE A 164 -8.14 -7.06 3.72
CA PHE A 164 -7.31 -5.87 3.90
C PHE A 164 -6.42 -5.60 2.68
N ALA A 165 -5.63 -6.58 2.22
CA ALA A 165 -4.79 -6.42 1.02
C ALA A 165 -5.56 -6.63 -0.29
N GLY A 166 -6.71 -7.31 -0.27
CA GLY A 166 -7.49 -7.58 -1.48
C GLY A 166 -6.84 -8.60 -2.42
N ILE A 167 -5.97 -9.48 -1.92
CA ILE A 167 -5.36 -10.58 -2.67
C ILE A 167 -6.25 -11.81 -2.47
N LYS A 168 -6.91 -12.27 -3.54
CA LYS A 168 -7.91 -13.34 -3.48
C LYS A 168 -7.52 -14.49 -4.40
N LYS A 169 -7.87 -15.71 -3.99
CA LYS A 169 -7.83 -16.86 -4.89
C LYS A 169 -8.85 -16.66 -6.03
N GLY A 170 -8.52 -17.11 -7.23
CA GLY A 170 -9.29 -16.89 -8.47
C GLY A 170 -9.11 -15.51 -9.10
N ALA A 171 -8.46 -14.56 -8.42
CA ALA A 171 -8.18 -13.25 -9.01
C ALA A 171 -7.16 -13.37 -10.14
N VAL A 172 -7.31 -12.56 -11.19
CA VAL A 172 -6.36 -12.47 -12.28
C VAL A 172 -5.00 -12.03 -11.73
N PHE A 173 -3.94 -12.76 -12.08
CA PHE A 173 -2.60 -12.44 -11.61
C PHE A 173 -2.05 -11.21 -12.33
N ASP A 174 -1.62 -10.22 -11.56
CA ASP A 174 -0.89 -9.06 -12.06
C ASP A 174 0.24 -8.77 -11.08
N ASN A 175 1.49 -8.94 -11.53
CA ASN A 175 2.66 -8.83 -10.67
C ASN A 175 2.74 -7.47 -9.97
N LYS A 176 2.47 -6.37 -10.70
CA LYS A 176 2.54 -5.02 -10.13
C LYS A 176 1.46 -4.81 -9.08
N GLN A 177 0.24 -5.28 -9.34
CA GLN A 177 -0.86 -5.18 -8.37
C GLN A 177 -0.62 -6.07 -7.15
N VAL A 178 -0.11 -7.28 -7.34
CA VAL A 178 0.21 -8.20 -6.25
C VAL A 178 1.29 -7.61 -5.34
N ILE A 179 2.37 -7.04 -5.91
CA ILE A 179 3.40 -6.35 -5.12
C ILE A 179 2.80 -5.17 -4.36
N LYS A 180 1.99 -4.32 -5.02
CA LYS A 180 1.35 -3.17 -4.38
C LYS A 180 0.45 -3.58 -3.21
N LYS A 181 -0.38 -4.61 -3.40
CA LYS A 181 -1.29 -5.15 -2.38
C LYS A 181 -0.53 -5.81 -1.23
N ASN A 182 0.53 -6.54 -1.53
CA ASN A 182 1.42 -7.11 -0.52
C ASN A 182 2.05 -6.02 0.35
N ASN A 183 2.56 -4.95 -0.26
CA ASN A 183 3.17 -3.85 0.48
C ASN A 183 2.16 -3.09 1.35
N ALA A 184 0.85 -3.17 1.06
CA ALA A 184 -0.16 -2.62 1.94
C ALA A 184 -0.16 -3.33 3.31
N LEU A 185 0.19 -4.62 3.38
CA LEU A 185 0.25 -5.38 4.63
C LEU A 185 1.26 -4.79 5.63
N ASN A 186 2.29 -4.08 5.14
CA ASN A 186 3.27 -3.41 6.00
C ASN A 186 2.65 -2.30 6.86
N SER A 187 1.48 -1.77 6.46
CA SER A 187 0.74 -0.77 7.24
C SER A 187 -0.03 -1.34 8.43
N LEU A 188 -0.06 -2.66 8.61
CA LEU A 188 -0.73 -3.31 9.74
C LEU A 188 0.01 -3.12 11.07
N GLY A 189 1.30 -2.73 11.03
CA GLY A 189 2.15 -2.58 12.21
C GLY A 189 2.63 -3.91 12.80
N PHE A 190 1.75 -4.91 12.92
CA PHE A 190 2.08 -6.23 13.47
C PHE A 190 2.68 -7.24 12.46
N ALA A 191 2.82 -6.83 11.20
CA ALA A 191 3.41 -7.65 10.16
C ALA A 191 4.15 -6.78 9.15
N ASN A 192 5.23 -7.34 8.61
CA ASN A 192 6.02 -6.70 7.57
C ASN A 192 6.38 -7.71 6.47
N SER A 193 6.48 -7.24 5.23
CA SER A 193 6.92 -8.02 4.10
C SER A 193 8.44 -8.02 3.99
N ILE A 194 9.08 -9.17 4.22
CA ILE A 194 10.55 -9.29 4.20
C ILE A 194 11.15 -9.31 2.79
N LYS A 195 10.36 -9.68 1.78
CA LYS A 195 10.75 -9.58 0.36
C LYS A 195 9.52 -9.48 -0.54
N PRO A 196 9.67 -9.04 -1.81
CA PRO A 196 8.56 -9.01 -2.75
C PRO A 196 7.90 -10.40 -2.91
N PRO A 197 6.58 -10.44 -3.12
CA PRO A 197 5.87 -11.70 -3.35
C PRO A 197 6.36 -12.36 -4.64
N GLN A 198 6.35 -13.70 -4.68
CA GLN A 198 6.81 -14.49 -5.82
C GLN A 198 5.71 -15.43 -6.29
N ALA A 199 5.55 -15.58 -7.60
CA ALA A 199 4.62 -16.53 -8.18
C ALA A 199 5.37 -17.73 -8.76
N LEU A 200 4.97 -18.92 -8.35
CA LEU A 200 5.35 -20.17 -8.99
C LEU A 200 4.26 -20.54 -9.98
N PHE A 201 4.63 -20.65 -11.25
CA PHE A 201 3.74 -21.09 -12.31
C PHE A 201 4.02 -22.55 -12.64
N GLU A 202 3.07 -23.40 -12.29
CA GLU A 202 3.01 -24.79 -12.71
C GLU A 202 2.14 -24.89 -13.98
N LYS A 203 2.05 -26.09 -14.58
CA LYS A 203 1.29 -26.29 -15.82
C LYS A 203 -0.15 -25.76 -15.66
N GLU A 204 -0.83 -26.16 -14.60
CA GLU A 204 -2.26 -25.87 -14.37
C GLU A 204 -2.53 -24.91 -13.22
N LYS A 205 -1.49 -24.53 -12.46
CA LYS A 205 -1.65 -23.84 -11.19
C LYS A 205 -0.65 -22.70 -11.02
N THR A 206 -1.11 -21.59 -10.47
CA THR A 206 -0.27 -20.48 -10.03
C THR A 206 -0.31 -20.39 -8.50
N THR A 207 0.84 -20.58 -7.88
CA THR A 207 1.01 -20.48 -6.43
C THR A 207 1.71 -19.18 -6.09
N LEU A 208 1.02 -18.31 -5.34
CA LEU A 208 1.56 -17.04 -4.86
C LEU A 208 2.19 -17.23 -3.48
N TYR A 209 3.48 -16.94 -3.36
CA TYR A 209 4.21 -16.94 -2.11
C TYR A 209 4.29 -15.53 -1.54
N LEU A 210 3.77 -15.36 -0.33
CA LEU A 210 3.91 -14.14 0.47
C LEU A 210 4.90 -14.40 1.59
N TYR A 211 5.83 -13.47 1.76
CA TYR A 211 6.92 -13.59 2.72
C TYR A 211 6.75 -12.53 3.79
N LEU A 212 6.18 -12.95 4.92
CA LEU A 212 5.80 -12.06 6.02
C LEU A 212 6.56 -12.45 7.27
N GLU A 213 6.93 -11.46 8.06
CA GLU A 213 7.42 -11.64 9.42
C GLU A 213 6.44 -11.02 10.42
N LYS A 214 6.38 -11.58 11.62
CA LYS A 214 5.62 -10.99 12.73
C LYS A 214 6.42 -9.83 13.32
N GLN A 215 5.77 -8.70 13.50
CA GLN A 215 6.33 -7.53 14.18
C GLN A 215 5.62 -7.33 15.52
N ASN A 216 6.36 -6.97 16.56
CA ASN A 216 5.76 -6.58 17.83
C ASN A 216 5.24 -5.15 17.70
N PHE A 217 3.92 -4.98 17.69
CA PHE A 217 3.27 -3.69 17.56
C PHE A 217 2.47 -3.34 18.82
N ASN A 218 2.98 -3.75 19.97
CA ASN A 218 2.40 -3.44 21.27
C ASN A 218 3.03 -2.18 21.84
N THR A 219 2.23 -1.32 22.44
CA THR A 219 2.71 -0.15 23.19
C THR A 219 2.23 -0.24 24.62
N PHE A 220 3.12 0.06 25.55
CA PHE A 220 2.80 0.18 26.96
C PHE A 220 3.56 1.37 27.51
N ASP A 221 2.83 2.32 28.07
CA ASP A 221 3.35 3.45 28.82
C ASP A 221 2.50 3.64 30.07
N GLY A 222 3.10 4.10 31.16
CA GLY A 222 2.32 4.33 32.38
C GLY A 222 3.16 4.56 33.62
N ILE A 223 2.58 5.35 34.52
CA ILE A 223 3.12 5.68 35.82
C ILE A 223 1.94 5.64 36.79
N ILE A 224 2.07 4.91 37.88
CA ILE A 224 1.06 4.89 38.95
C ILE A 224 1.77 5.29 40.24
N GLY A 225 1.35 6.43 40.78
CA GLY A 225 1.60 6.82 42.16
C GLY A 225 0.43 6.40 43.04
N PHE A 226 0.70 6.18 44.31
CA PHE A 226 -0.32 5.99 45.31
C PHE A 226 -0.06 6.95 46.47
N ALA A 227 -1.13 7.51 47.03
CA ALA A 227 -1.08 8.36 48.20
C ALA A 227 -2.21 7.96 49.14
N THR A 228 -2.02 8.14 50.44
CA THR A 228 -3.12 7.97 51.40
C THR A 228 -3.85 9.29 51.52
N ASN A 229 -5.16 9.28 51.29
CA ASN A 229 -5.99 10.45 51.56
C ASN A 229 -6.06 10.67 53.08
N GLU A 230 -5.62 11.83 53.56
CA GLU A 230 -5.50 12.11 54.99
C GLU A 230 -6.86 12.08 55.73
N GLN A 231 -7.96 12.37 55.04
CA GLN A 231 -9.31 12.43 55.63
C GLN A 231 -10.01 11.07 55.63
N THR A 232 -9.93 10.32 54.53
CA THR A 232 -10.64 9.03 54.38
C THR A 232 -9.77 7.83 54.73
N GLN A 233 -8.45 8.03 54.91
CA GLN A 233 -7.44 6.98 55.11
C GLN A 233 -7.39 5.95 53.96
N ASN A 234 -8.06 6.24 52.83
CA ASN A 234 -8.08 5.38 51.66
C ASN A 234 -6.84 5.62 50.79
N ILE A 235 -6.36 4.55 50.15
CA ILE A 235 -5.34 4.65 49.11
C ILE A 235 -5.97 5.25 47.86
N VAL A 236 -5.41 6.37 47.41
CA VAL A 236 -5.73 7.05 46.16
C VAL A 236 -4.64 6.73 45.15
N PHE A 237 -5.05 6.26 43.98
CA PHE A 237 -4.14 6.00 42.86
C PHE A 237 -4.15 7.22 41.94
N ASN A 238 -2.96 7.73 41.62
CA ASN A 238 -2.75 8.84 40.70
C ASN A 238 -1.81 8.41 39.58
N GLY A 239 -1.99 8.95 38.38
CA GLY A 239 -1.15 8.64 37.23
C GLY A 239 -1.94 8.07 36.06
N TYR A 240 -1.29 7.32 35.17
CA TYR A 240 -1.93 6.82 33.96
C TYR A 240 -1.34 5.49 33.48
N ILE A 241 -2.12 4.77 32.69
CA ILE A 241 -1.73 3.58 31.93
C ILE A 241 -2.23 3.80 30.50
N ASP A 242 -1.37 3.60 29.51
CA ASP A 242 -1.72 3.52 28.09
C ASP A 242 -1.16 2.22 27.51
N LEU A 243 -2.02 1.21 27.42
CA LEU A 243 -1.71 -0.11 26.91
C LEU A 243 -2.47 -0.35 25.60
N VAL A 244 -1.74 -0.65 24.54
CA VAL A 244 -2.29 -1.08 23.25
C VAL A 244 -1.61 -2.40 22.87
N LEU A 245 -2.41 -3.46 22.82
CA LEU A 245 -1.99 -4.77 22.36
C LEU A 245 -2.57 -5.02 20.97
N ASN A 246 -1.74 -5.39 20.01
CA ASN A 246 -2.10 -5.66 18.63
C ASN A 246 -1.60 -7.05 18.21
N ASN A 247 -2.54 -7.91 17.82
CA ASN A 247 -2.27 -9.22 17.21
C ASN A 247 -1.43 -10.18 18.08
N ASN A 248 -1.67 -10.20 19.38
CA ASN A 248 -1.03 -11.09 20.35
C ASN A 248 -1.49 -12.55 20.16
N LEU A 249 -2.77 -12.77 19.85
CA LEU A 249 -3.41 -14.07 19.60
C LEU A 249 -3.28 -14.53 18.14
N ASN A 250 -2.63 -13.74 17.28
CA ASN A 250 -2.49 -13.98 15.84
C ASN A 250 -3.83 -13.92 15.07
N TYR A 251 -4.81 -13.16 15.58
CA TYR A 251 -6.12 -12.99 14.96
C TYR A 251 -6.26 -11.62 14.24
N GLY A 252 -5.30 -10.72 14.45
CA GLY A 252 -5.36 -9.31 14.05
C GLY A 252 -6.23 -8.47 14.99
N GLU A 253 -6.47 -8.99 16.18
CA GLU A 253 -7.22 -8.33 17.25
C GLU A 253 -6.46 -7.13 17.82
N GLN A 254 -7.20 -6.18 18.36
CA GLN A 254 -6.66 -5.07 19.12
C GLN A 254 -7.35 -4.98 20.48
N PHE A 255 -6.55 -4.81 21.52
CA PHE A 255 -7.02 -4.50 22.87
C PHE A 255 -6.36 -3.20 23.33
N VAL A 256 -7.17 -2.26 23.80
CA VAL A 256 -6.74 -0.96 24.32
C VAL A 256 -7.26 -0.81 25.74
N LEU A 257 -6.35 -0.49 26.65
CA LEU A 257 -6.63 -0.09 28.03
C LEU A 257 -5.97 1.26 28.25
N LYS A 258 -6.77 2.30 28.46
CA LYS A 258 -6.28 3.61 28.91
C LYS A 258 -6.90 3.93 30.24
N TYR A 259 -6.08 4.23 31.22
CA TYR A 259 -6.49 4.71 32.53
C TYR A 259 -5.75 6.01 32.82
N LYS A 260 -6.43 7.00 33.39
CA LYS A 260 -5.80 8.25 33.82
C LYS A 260 -6.52 8.80 35.05
N ALA A 261 -5.74 9.15 36.07
CA ALA A 261 -6.13 9.87 37.27
C ALA A 261 -5.14 11.03 37.46
N ASP A 262 -5.57 12.28 37.28
CA ASP A 262 -4.66 13.45 37.25
C ASP A 262 -4.51 14.17 38.61
N GLY A 263 -5.00 13.57 39.69
CA GLY A 263 -4.87 14.10 41.05
C GLY A 263 -5.77 15.31 41.36
N ALA A 264 -6.51 15.82 40.37
CA ALA A 264 -7.57 16.81 40.55
C ALA A 264 -8.95 16.12 40.53
N ASP A 265 -9.06 14.97 41.22
CA ASP A 265 -10.23 14.08 41.29
C ASP A 265 -10.89 13.73 39.94
N GLN A 266 -10.16 13.89 38.83
CA GLN A 266 -10.61 13.49 37.51
C GLN A 266 -9.99 12.14 37.12
N GLU A 267 -10.87 11.20 36.84
CA GLU A 267 -10.51 9.84 36.46
C GLU A 267 -11.18 9.45 35.14
N SER A 268 -10.43 8.79 34.27
CA SER A 268 -10.96 8.19 33.05
C SER A 268 -10.41 6.79 32.84
N LEU A 269 -11.29 5.89 32.39
CA LEU A 269 -10.99 4.54 32.00
C LEU A 269 -11.62 4.27 30.63
N SER A 270 -10.80 3.91 29.66
CA SER A 270 -11.23 3.48 28.32
C SER A 270 -10.73 2.07 28.06
N LEU A 271 -11.68 1.15 27.87
CA LEU A 271 -11.43 -0.21 27.40
C LEU A 271 -11.99 -0.35 26.00
N LYS A 272 -11.18 -0.80 25.05
CA LYS A 272 -11.64 -1.08 23.69
C LYS A 272 -11.07 -2.41 23.21
N THR A 273 -11.94 -3.26 22.68
CA THR A 273 -11.56 -4.52 22.04
C THR A 273 -12.10 -4.57 20.63
N GLN A 274 -11.27 -4.93 19.67
CA GLN A 274 -11.65 -5.09 18.27
C GLN A 274 -11.22 -6.45 17.75
N LEU A 275 -12.16 -7.18 17.16
CA LEU A 275 -11.95 -8.47 16.51
C LEU A 275 -12.39 -8.37 15.05
N PRO A 276 -11.47 -8.07 14.11
CA PRO A 276 -11.80 -8.03 12.70
C PRO A 276 -11.94 -9.44 12.11
N TYR A 277 -12.68 -9.54 11.02
CA TYR A 277 -12.81 -10.76 10.20
C TYR A 277 -13.27 -12.04 10.93
N LEU A 278 -14.28 -11.90 11.79
CA LEU A 278 -15.00 -13.00 12.47
C LEU A 278 -15.26 -14.16 11.53
N PHE A 279 -14.85 -15.36 11.96
CA PHE A 279 -15.01 -16.61 11.21
C PHE A 279 -14.42 -16.58 9.79
N LYS A 280 -13.35 -15.80 9.57
CA LYS A 280 -12.71 -15.60 8.25
C LYS A 280 -13.61 -14.93 7.22
N THR A 281 -14.63 -14.21 7.66
CA THR A 281 -15.56 -13.43 6.82
C THR A 281 -15.14 -11.95 6.80
N PRO A 282 -15.74 -11.07 5.98
CA PRO A 282 -15.48 -9.64 6.07
C PRO A 282 -16.13 -8.95 7.29
N LEU A 283 -16.75 -9.70 8.22
CA LEU A 283 -17.41 -9.16 9.40
C LEU A 283 -16.43 -8.91 10.55
N GLY A 284 -16.60 -7.84 11.31
CA GLY A 284 -15.82 -7.58 12.53
C GLY A 284 -16.70 -7.10 13.66
N ILE A 285 -16.22 -7.22 14.90
CA ILE A 285 -16.91 -6.70 16.08
C ILE A 285 -15.96 -5.78 16.87
N GLN A 286 -16.52 -4.72 17.44
CA GLN A 286 -15.83 -3.81 18.33
C GLN A 286 -16.70 -3.56 19.56
N ALA A 287 -16.11 -3.71 20.74
CA ALA A 287 -16.72 -3.36 22.01
C ALA A 287 -15.88 -2.27 22.68
N GLU A 288 -16.54 -1.28 23.27
CA GLU A 288 -15.87 -0.16 23.94
C GLU A 288 -16.62 0.25 25.19
N LEU A 289 -15.88 0.50 26.27
CA LEU A 289 -16.37 1.03 27.54
C LEU A 289 -15.53 2.25 27.90
N ASN A 290 -16.17 3.39 28.08
CA ASN A 290 -15.56 4.62 28.56
C ASN A 290 -16.24 5.02 29.87
N ILE A 291 -15.48 5.13 30.95
CA ILE A 291 -15.93 5.65 32.24
C ILE A 291 -15.16 6.92 32.49
N PHE A 292 -15.87 7.97 32.86
CA PHE A 292 -15.28 9.26 33.23
C PHE A 292 -15.91 9.74 34.52
N ARG A 293 -15.10 10.16 35.47
CA ARG A 293 -15.51 10.77 36.73
C ARG A 293 -14.75 12.07 36.90
N ARG A 294 -15.46 13.12 37.34
CA ARG A 294 -14.86 14.38 37.74
C ARG A 294 -15.38 14.76 39.11
N ASP A 295 -14.50 14.67 40.10
CA ASP A 295 -14.76 15.02 41.48
C ASP A 295 -16.01 14.28 42.02
N SER A 296 -16.67 14.90 42.99
CA SER A 296 -18.03 14.58 43.44
C SER A 296 -19.11 15.29 42.61
N THR A 297 -18.77 15.80 41.41
CA THR A 297 -19.71 16.62 40.61
C THR A 297 -20.54 15.78 39.66
N PHE A 298 -19.89 14.97 38.82
CA PHE A 298 -20.60 14.05 37.94
C PHE A 298 -19.73 12.85 37.52
N SER A 299 -20.41 11.77 37.15
CA SER A 299 -19.81 10.60 36.51
C SER A 299 -20.57 10.26 35.24
N SER A 300 -19.88 9.71 34.25
CA SER A 300 -20.50 9.21 33.04
C SER A 300 -19.89 7.88 32.62
N ALA A 301 -20.73 7.00 32.09
CA ALA A 301 -20.32 5.75 31.49
C ALA A 301 -20.93 5.65 30.09
N SER A 302 -20.11 5.27 29.11
CA SER A 302 -20.52 5.06 27.73
C SER A 302 -20.07 3.67 27.30
N GLN A 303 -21.01 2.87 26.83
CA GLN A 303 -20.78 1.52 26.32
C GLN A 303 -21.18 1.50 24.86
N SER A 304 -20.35 0.90 24.01
CA SER A 304 -20.72 0.67 22.62
C SER A 304 -20.37 -0.74 22.17
N LEU A 305 -21.24 -1.26 21.30
CA LEU A 305 -21.04 -2.51 20.60
C LEU A 305 -21.34 -2.28 19.13
N ASN A 306 -20.35 -2.48 18.27
CA ASN A 306 -20.44 -2.25 16.83
C ASN A 306 -20.10 -3.53 16.08
N VAL A 307 -20.91 -3.86 15.09
CA VAL A 307 -20.62 -4.88 14.08
C VAL A 307 -20.28 -4.15 12.78
N SER A 308 -19.21 -4.57 12.12
CA SER A 308 -18.73 -3.96 10.90
C SER A 308 -18.62 -4.95 9.77
N TYR A 309 -18.70 -4.45 8.53
CA TYR A 309 -18.54 -5.23 7.30
C TYR A 309 -17.52 -4.53 6.39
N GLN A 310 -16.46 -5.25 6.03
CA GLN A 310 -15.43 -4.76 5.10
C GLN A 310 -15.92 -4.84 3.65
N ILE A 311 -16.34 -3.71 3.09
CA ILE A 311 -16.84 -3.61 1.71
C ILE A 311 -15.68 -3.76 0.72
N SER A 312 -14.57 -3.05 0.98
CA SER A 312 -13.37 -3.05 0.14
C SER A 312 -12.13 -2.87 1.03
N PRO A 313 -10.90 -3.08 0.52
CA PRO A 313 -9.67 -2.77 1.25
C PRO A 313 -9.62 -1.37 1.91
N SER A 314 -10.34 -0.40 1.35
CA SER A 314 -10.35 0.99 1.82
C SER A 314 -11.67 1.41 2.46
N SER A 315 -12.70 0.57 2.49
CA SER A 315 -14.05 0.96 2.91
C SER A 315 -14.68 -0.06 3.84
N LYS A 316 -15.27 0.42 4.94
CA LYS A 316 -15.96 -0.37 5.96
C LYS A 316 -17.29 0.29 6.29
N ALA A 317 -18.35 -0.49 6.42
CA ALA A 317 -19.60 -0.03 7.01
C ALA A 317 -19.76 -0.65 8.41
N GLN A 318 -20.51 0.01 9.28
CA GLN A 318 -20.77 -0.46 10.63
C GLN A 318 -22.20 -0.13 11.07
N ILE A 319 -22.72 -0.99 11.94
CA ILE A 319 -23.96 -0.79 12.67
C ILE A 319 -23.68 -1.11 14.14
N GLY A 320 -24.24 -0.35 15.06
CA GLY A 320 -23.97 -0.54 16.46
C GLY A 320 -25.01 0.03 17.39
N ILE A 321 -24.79 -0.20 18.67
CA ILE A 321 -25.56 0.37 19.76
C ILE A 321 -24.61 1.13 20.67
N VAL A 322 -25.06 2.30 21.15
CA VAL A 322 -24.33 3.13 22.11
C VAL A 322 -25.27 3.46 23.26
N ALA A 323 -24.90 3.05 24.47
CA ALA A 323 -25.60 3.39 25.70
C ALA A 323 -24.73 4.35 26.51
N LYS A 324 -25.29 5.47 26.96
CA LYS A 324 -24.59 6.45 27.79
C LYS A 324 -25.42 6.81 29.01
N THR A 325 -24.81 6.76 30.17
CA THR A 325 -25.38 7.23 31.43
C THR A 325 -24.52 8.35 31.99
N SER A 326 -25.15 9.33 32.61
CA SER A 326 -24.48 10.41 33.33
C SER A 326 -25.26 10.68 34.59
N ASN A 327 -24.55 10.70 35.72
CA ASN A 327 -25.12 10.94 37.04
C ASN A 327 -24.42 12.15 37.66
N GLU A 328 -25.20 13.06 38.22
CA GLU A 328 -24.76 14.10 39.12
C GLU A 328 -24.52 13.50 40.52
N LEU A 329 -23.43 13.90 41.16
CA LEU A 329 -22.99 13.30 42.42
C LEU A 329 -23.10 14.27 43.62
N LEU A 330 -23.56 15.51 43.38
CA LEU A 330 -23.81 16.51 44.43
C LEU A 330 -25.18 16.31 45.06
N SER A 331 -25.23 15.97 46.36
CA SER A 331 -26.48 15.64 47.07
C SER A 331 -27.22 16.84 47.67
N GLU A 332 -26.65 18.04 47.69
CA GLU A 332 -27.29 19.22 48.30
C GLU A 332 -26.66 20.51 47.75
N ASN A 333 -27.28 21.15 46.75
CA ASN A 333 -27.29 22.61 46.60
C ASN A 333 -28.25 23.05 45.48
N GLN A 334 -29.17 23.93 45.86
CA GLN A 334 -30.13 24.57 44.96
C GLN A 334 -29.41 25.62 44.10
N ASN A 335 -29.69 25.64 42.78
CA ASN A 335 -29.25 26.62 41.75
C ASN A 335 -28.07 26.25 40.83
N LEU A 336 -28.02 25.02 40.31
CA LEU A 336 -27.35 24.73 39.02
C LEU A 336 -28.37 24.14 38.04
N GLU A 337 -29.14 24.99 37.34
CA GLU A 337 -30.18 24.55 36.38
C GLU A 337 -29.67 23.71 35.18
N ASN A 338 -28.36 23.45 35.09
CA ASN A 338 -27.72 22.91 33.88
C ASN A 338 -27.06 21.54 34.03
N LEU A 339 -27.09 20.91 35.21
CA LEU A 339 -26.64 19.52 35.39
C LEU A 339 -27.87 18.69 35.75
N GLN A 340 -28.17 17.68 34.94
CA GLN A 340 -29.26 16.74 35.16
C GLN A 340 -28.79 15.34 34.75
N ASP A 341 -29.15 14.36 35.57
CA ASP A 341 -28.99 12.95 35.24
C ASP A 341 -29.63 12.63 33.90
N PHE A 342 -28.91 11.83 33.11
CA PHE A 342 -29.49 11.32 31.88
C PHE A 342 -29.00 9.92 31.54
N SER A 343 -29.89 9.17 30.90
CA SER A 343 -29.59 7.92 30.24
C SER A 343 -30.00 8.03 28.79
N SER A 344 -29.13 7.64 27.87
CA SER A 344 -29.43 7.59 26.45
C SER A 344 -29.01 6.27 25.83
N SER A 345 -29.76 5.87 24.81
CA SER A 345 -29.48 4.69 23.99
C SER A 345 -29.69 5.05 22.54
N PHE A 346 -28.68 4.81 21.72
CA PHE A 346 -28.66 5.11 20.29
C PHE A 346 -28.37 3.84 19.50
N LEU A 347 -29.13 3.66 18.41
CA LEU A 347 -28.75 2.79 17.32
C LEU A 347 -27.91 3.63 16.34
N THR A 348 -26.70 3.18 16.03
CA THR A 348 -25.76 3.88 15.17
C THR A 348 -25.52 3.10 13.88
N THR A 349 -25.27 3.82 12.80
CA THR A 349 -24.79 3.28 11.53
C THR A 349 -23.74 4.22 10.98
N GLY A 350 -22.73 3.68 10.30
CA GLY A 350 -21.65 4.49 9.79
C GLY A 350 -20.86 3.86 8.66
N VAL A 351 -20.11 4.70 7.97
CA VAL A 351 -19.21 4.32 6.88
C VAL A 351 -17.87 5.00 7.09
N THR A 352 -16.81 4.20 7.03
CA THR A 352 -15.43 4.66 7.12
C THR A 352 -14.71 4.36 5.81
N PHE A 353 -14.01 5.35 5.27
CA PHE A 353 -13.08 5.21 4.16
C PHE A 353 -11.66 5.57 4.61
N ILE A 354 -10.72 4.64 4.45
CA ILE A 354 -9.32 4.81 4.82
C ILE A 354 -8.44 4.40 3.64
N LYS A 355 -7.53 5.29 3.25
CA LYS A 355 -6.52 5.02 2.24
C LYS A 355 -5.13 5.15 2.83
N PHE A 356 -4.38 4.05 2.82
CA PHE A 356 -3.00 4.02 3.30
C PHE A 356 -2.00 4.50 2.24
N GLN A 357 -0.82 4.93 2.70
CA GLN A 357 0.34 5.26 1.88
C GLN A 357 1.63 4.66 2.47
N GLN A 358 2.65 4.54 1.63
CA GLN A 358 3.96 3.99 2.02
C GLN A 358 4.81 5.06 2.71
N ASN A 359 4.37 5.51 3.88
CA ASN A 359 5.12 6.42 4.74
C ASN A 359 4.98 5.95 6.19
N THR A 360 6.11 5.68 6.84
CA THR A 360 6.17 5.15 8.21
C THR A 360 5.61 6.12 9.25
N LEU A 361 5.87 7.43 9.09
CA LEU A 361 5.40 8.46 10.02
C LEU A 361 3.95 8.85 9.76
N PHE A 362 3.51 8.80 8.51
CA PHE A 362 2.16 9.19 8.10
C PHE A 362 1.50 8.11 7.22
N PRO A 363 1.13 6.96 7.81
CA PRO A 363 0.64 5.80 7.04
C PRO A 363 -0.75 6.04 6.43
N VAL A 364 -1.54 6.98 6.95
CA VAL A 364 -2.87 7.30 6.44
C VAL A 364 -2.78 8.52 5.51
N LYS A 365 -3.18 8.33 4.25
CA LYS A 365 -3.27 9.41 3.25
C LYS A 365 -4.62 10.10 3.26
N THR A 366 -5.70 9.34 3.46
CA THR A 366 -7.06 9.86 3.45
C THR A 366 -7.87 9.09 4.46
N PHE A 367 -8.63 9.82 5.27
CA PHE A 367 -9.55 9.30 6.26
C PHE A 367 -10.85 10.08 6.13
N LEU A 368 -11.95 9.37 5.90
CA LEU A 368 -13.30 9.91 5.94
C LEU A 368 -14.13 8.98 6.82
N ASN A 369 -14.93 9.55 7.69
CA ASN A 369 -15.82 8.81 8.56
C ASN A 369 -17.14 9.56 8.65
N LEU A 370 -18.24 8.83 8.59
CA LEU A 370 -19.58 9.36 8.80
C LEU A 370 -20.32 8.38 9.67
N ASP A 371 -20.77 8.82 10.84
CA ASP A 371 -21.62 8.07 11.75
C ASP A 371 -22.93 8.83 12.00
N ILE A 372 -24.04 8.11 11.93
CA ILE A 372 -25.38 8.62 12.19
C ILE A 372 -25.98 7.77 13.31
N GLY A 373 -26.50 8.42 14.34
CA GLY A 373 -27.17 7.78 15.47
C GLY A 373 -28.60 8.26 15.62
N ILE A 374 -29.52 7.34 15.88
CA ILE A 374 -30.90 7.65 16.23
C ILE A 374 -31.21 7.00 17.58
N GLY A 375 -31.83 7.75 18.48
CA GLY A 375 -32.01 7.25 19.83
C GLY A 375 -32.88 8.14 20.70
N ASN A 376 -32.96 7.76 21.97
CA ASN A 376 -33.70 8.50 22.97
C ASN A 376 -32.77 8.89 24.11
N ARG A 377 -32.99 10.08 24.64
CA ARG A 377 -32.36 10.57 25.87
C ARG A 377 -33.45 10.81 26.91
N LYS A 378 -33.36 10.10 28.02
CA LYS A 378 -34.21 10.25 29.20
C LYS A 378 -33.46 11.02 30.26
N THR A 379 -34.03 12.13 30.72
CA THR A 379 -33.64 12.85 31.93
C THR A 379 -34.69 12.63 33.02
N THR A 380 -34.45 13.16 34.22
CA THR A 380 -35.42 13.11 35.33
C THR A 380 -36.77 13.74 34.97
N SER A 381 -36.78 14.69 34.04
CA SER A 381 -37.96 15.49 33.67
C SER A 381 -38.57 15.14 32.31
N LYS A 382 -37.79 14.62 31.35
CA LYS A 382 -38.23 14.46 29.95
C LYS A 382 -37.63 13.24 29.27
N ASN A 383 -38.35 12.69 28.31
CA ASN A 383 -37.83 11.72 27.33
C ASN A 383 -37.86 12.36 25.94
N THR A 384 -36.70 12.50 25.30
CA THR A 384 -36.57 13.18 24.02
C THR A 384 -35.94 12.28 22.98
N LYS A 385 -36.50 12.28 21.76
CA LYS A 385 -35.88 11.64 20.59
C LYS A 385 -34.71 12.52 20.11
N GLN A 386 -33.58 11.91 19.80
CA GLN A 386 -32.38 12.60 19.36
C GLN A 386 -31.76 11.93 18.13
N VAL A 387 -31.16 12.75 17.28
CA VAL A 387 -30.36 12.32 16.14
C VAL A 387 -28.97 12.90 16.32
N THR A 388 -27.94 12.07 16.16
CA THR A 388 -26.53 12.46 16.24
C THR A 388 -25.86 12.22 14.88
N ILE A 389 -24.99 13.14 14.47
CA ILE A 389 -24.18 13.01 13.25
C ILE A 389 -22.75 13.41 13.61
N SER A 390 -21.77 12.58 13.26
CA SER A 390 -20.35 12.81 13.55
C SER A 390 -19.44 12.36 12.43
#